data_AF-A0A6N9Q0V8-F1
#
_entry.id   AF-A0A6N9Q0V8-F1
#
_cell.length_a   1.000
_cell.length_b   1.000
_cell.length_c   1.000
_cell.angle_alpha   90.00
_cell.angle_beta   90.00
_cell.angle_gamma   90.00
#
_symmetry.space_group_name_H-M   'P 1'
#
loop_
_entity.id
_entity.type
_entity.pdbx_description
1 polymer ?
#
loop_
_entity_poly.entity_id
_entity_poly.type
_entity_poly.pdbx_seq_one_letter_code
_entity_poly.pdbx_strand_id
1 'polypeptide(L)'
;MNNLFDKVFSVDEVKVSALILIFLISSFFGLTMYVLDGDISDNLLTFMSTLIYAIAGINAFNMAKEAISGFNKSKKEGDNDIPI
;
A
#
# COMPACT_ATOMS: atom_id res chain seq x y z
N MET A 1 -16.83 6.37 25.65
CA MET A 1 -17.14 5.75 24.36
C MET A 1 -15.95 4.91 23.97
N ASN A 2 -16.11 3.60 23.87
CA ASN A 2 -15.02 2.71 23.48
C ASN A 2 -14.78 2.87 21.98
N ASN A 3 -13.60 3.34 21.59
CA ASN A 3 -13.19 3.50 20.19
C ASN A 3 -13.00 2.12 19.56
N LEU A 4 -14.09 1.50 19.13
CA LEU A 4 -14.07 0.25 18.36
C LEU A 4 -13.26 0.41 17.07
N PHE A 5 -13.18 1.63 16.52
CA PHE A 5 -12.36 1.94 15.35
C PHE A 5 -10.85 1.94 15.65
N ASP A 6 -10.41 2.42 16.82
CA ASP A 6 -8.97 2.38 17.21
C ASP A 6 -8.46 0.96 17.47
N LYS A 7 -9.35 0.03 17.84
CA LYS A 7 -8.98 -1.34 18.21
C LYS A 7 -8.91 -2.29 17.00
N VAL A 8 -9.56 -1.94 15.89
CA VAL A 8 -9.73 -2.85 14.75
C VAL A 8 -8.91 -2.41 13.53
N PHE A 9 -8.64 -1.12 13.36
CA PHE A 9 -7.81 -0.65 12.25
C PHE A 9 -6.88 0.48 12.70
N SER A 10 -5.59 0.34 12.40
CA SER A 10 -4.68 1.48 12.47
C SER A 10 -5.14 2.56 11.48
N VAL A 11 -5.00 3.84 11.83
CA VAL A 11 -5.33 4.97 10.94
C VAL A 11 -4.64 4.83 9.58
N ASP A 12 -3.44 4.25 9.54
CA ASP A 12 -2.69 4.03 8.30
C ASP A 12 -3.29 2.88 7.47
N GLU A 13 -3.81 1.83 8.10
CA GLU A 13 -4.49 0.72 7.41
C GLU A 13 -5.81 1.19 6.78
N VAL A 14 -6.56 2.05 7.46
CA VAL A 14 -7.80 2.64 6.92
C VAL A 14 -7.51 3.49 5.68
N LYS A 15 -6.45 4.29 5.71
CA LYS A 15 -6.04 5.11 4.55
C LYS A 15 -5.65 4.24 3.36
N VAL A 16 -4.85 3.19 3.58
CA VAL A 16 -4.45 2.26 2.52
C VAL A 16 -5.67 1.53 1.96
N SER A 17 -6.57 1.07 2.81
CA SER A 17 -7.82 0.42 2.42
C SER A 17 -8.73 1.33 1.59
N ALA A 18 -8.88 2.59 2.00
CA ALA A 18 -9.63 3.59 1.23
C ALA A 18 -8.99 3.85 -0.14
N LEU A 19 -7.65 3.90 -0.22
CA LEU A 19 -6.93 4.09 -1.47
C LEU A 19 -7.17 2.92 -2.45
N ILE A 20 -7.14 1.69 -1.94
CA ILE A 20 -7.45 0.47 -2.72
C ILE A 20 -8.90 0.51 -3.20
N LEU A 21 -9.85 0.90 -2.34
CA LEU A 21 -11.26 0.98 -2.71
C LEU A 21 -11.50 2.01 -3.83
N ILE A 22 -10.89 3.20 -3.72
CA ILE A 22 -10.96 4.22 -4.76
C ILE A 22 -10.37 3.69 -6.08
N PHE A 23 -9.22 3.01 -6.01
CA PHE A 23 -8.61 2.40 -7.18
C PHE A 23 -9.53 1.38 -7.87
N LEU A 24 -10.18 0.51 -7.10
CA LEU A 24 -11.13 -0.48 -7.65
C LEU A 24 -12.32 0.18 -8.35
N ILE A 25 -12.92 1.19 -7.71
CA ILE A 25 -14.06 1.92 -8.28
C ILE A 25 -13.65 2.63 -9.57
N SER A 26 -12.52 3.34 -9.56
CA SER A 26 -12.01 4.03 -10.76
C SER A 26 -11.61 3.07 -11.87
N SER A 27 -11.09 1.89 -11.52
CA SER A 27 -10.79 0.84 -12.50
C SER A 27 -12.04 0.29 -13.16
N PHE A 28 -13.10 0.05 -12.38
CA PHE A 28 -14.38 -0.40 -12.93
C PHE A 28 -15.02 0.66 -13.82
N PHE A 29 -14.96 1.93 -13.41
CA PHE A 29 -15.43 3.05 -14.22
C PHE A 29 -14.64 3.18 -15.53
N GLY A 30 -13.31 3.11 -15.47
CA GLY A 30 -12.45 3.14 -16.66
C GLY A 30 -12.71 1.98 -17.62
N LEU A 31 -12.92 0.77 -17.08
CA LEU A 31 -13.31 -0.40 -17.89
C LEU A 31 -14.66 -0.18 -18.57
N THR A 32 -15.63 0.39 -17.85
CA THR A 32 -16.95 0.69 -18.41
C THR A 32 -16.87 1.71 -19.54
N MET A 33 -16.11 2.80 -19.36
CA MET A 33 -15.82 3.78 -20.42
C MET A 33 -15.16 3.14 -21.63
N TYR A 34 -14.15 2.31 -21.41
CA TYR A 34 -13.46 1.62 -22.51
C TYR A 34 -14.41 0.71 -23.30
N VAL A 35 -15.32 0.00 -22.63
CA VAL A 35 -16.29 -0.89 -23.30
C VAL A 35 -17.35 -0.09 -24.08
N LEU A 36 -17.81 1.04 -23.56
CA LEU A 36 -18.87 1.84 -24.17
C LEU A 36 -18.37 2.77 -25.28
N ASP A 37 -17.26 3.46 -25.03
CA ASP A 37 -16.75 4.55 -25.86
C ASP A 37 -15.45 4.18 -26.60
N GLY A 38 -14.87 3.01 -26.30
CA GLY A 38 -13.63 2.52 -26.91
C GLY A 38 -12.36 3.21 -26.41
N ASP A 39 -12.48 4.14 -25.46
CA ASP A 39 -11.38 4.97 -24.98
C ASP A 39 -11.50 5.24 -23.47
N ILE A 40 -10.38 5.61 -22.86
CA ILE A 40 -10.28 6.05 -21.47
C ILE A 40 -9.66 7.44 -21.48
N SER A 41 -10.29 8.41 -20.82
CA SER A 41 -9.74 9.76 -20.78
C SER A 41 -8.34 9.79 -20.15
N ASP A 42 -7.45 10.59 -20.71
CA ASP A 42 -6.07 10.74 -20.22
C ASP A 42 -6.01 11.10 -18.73
N ASN A 43 -6.96 11.92 -18.26
CA ASN A 43 -7.07 12.30 -16.86
C ASN A 43 -7.38 11.09 -15.97
N LEU A 44 -8.31 10.23 -16.40
CA LEU A 44 -8.67 9.02 -15.67
C LEU A 44 -7.51 8.01 -15.67
N LEU A 45 -6.85 7.83 -16.82
CA LEU A 45 -5.69 6.96 -16.94
C LEU A 45 -4.51 7.44 -16.05
N THR A 46 -4.24 8.75 -16.04
CA THR A 46 -3.21 9.37 -15.19
C THR A 46 -3.56 9.22 -13.71
N PHE A 47 -4.83 9.43 -13.35
CA PHE A 47 -5.32 9.25 -11.99
C PHE A 47 -5.14 7.79 -11.52
N MET A 48 -5.55 6.82 -12.33
CA MET A 48 -5.38 5.40 -12.03
C MET A 48 -3.90 5.01 -11.90
N SER A 49 -3.04 5.52 -12.79
CA SER A 49 -1.58 5.29 -12.71
C SER A 49 -0.99 5.83 -11.41
N THR A 50 -1.43 7.01 -10.99
CA THR A 50 -1.00 7.64 -9.73
C THR A 50 -1.41 6.79 -8.51
N LEU A 51 -2.63 6.26 -8.51
CA LEU A 51 -3.10 5.36 -7.45
C LEU A 51 -2.26 4.07 -7.38
N ILE A 52 -1.92 3.49 -8.53
CA ILE A 52 -1.05 2.30 -8.60
C ILE A 52 0.31 2.62 -7.99
N TYR A 53 0.93 3.74 -8.35
CA TYR A 53 2.22 4.14 -7.80
C TYR A 53 2.18 4.38 -6.29
N ALA A 54 1.09 4.97 -5.77
CA ALA A 54 0.94 5.16 -4.34
C ALA A 54 0.83 3.82 -3.59
N ILE A 55 -0.03 2.90 -4.07
CA ILE A 55 -0.23 1.58 -3.45
C ILE A 55 1.07 0.75 -3.53
N ALA A 56 1.70 0.70 -4.70
CA ALA A 56 2.96 -0.01 -4.91
C ALA A 56 4.10 0.58 -4.05
N GLY A 57 4.15 1.91 -3.93
CA GLY A 57 5.14 2.62 -3.12
C GLY A 57 5.02 2.27 -1.63
N ILE A 58 3.80 2.20 -1.09
CA ILE A 58 3.55 1.79 0.29
C ILE A 58 4.01 0.33 0.51
N ASN A 59 3.67 -0.58 -0.40
CA ASN A 59 4.08 -1.97 -0.32
C ASN A 59 5.61 -2.14 -0.39
N ALA A 60 6.27 -1.42 -1.31
CA ALA A 60 7.72 -1.44 -1.44
C ALA A 60 8.42 -0.86 -0.19
N PHE A 61 7.88 0.21 0.38
CA PHE A 61 8.42 0.81 1.60
C PHE A 61 8.32 -0.14 2.80
N ASN A 62 7.19 -0.83 2.95
CA ASN A 62 7.01 -1.83 4.00
C ASN A 62 8.02 -2.98 3.86
N MET A 63 8.20 -3.49 2.64
CA MET A 63 9.20 -4.54 2.37
C MET A 63 10.64 -4.07 2.67
N ALA A 64 10.98 -2.85 2.28
CA ALA A 64 12.30 -2.28 2.56
C ALA A 64 12.55 -2.11 4.07
N LYS A 65 11.54 -1.62 4.81
CA LYS A 65 11.60 -1.47 6.26
C LYS A 65 11.79 -2.82 6.96
N GLU A 66 11.07 -3.86 6.51
CA GLU A 66 11.23 -5.22 7.03
C GLU A 66 12.64 -5.76 6.78
N ALA A 67 13.16 -5.62 5.56
CA ALA A 67 14.50 -6.06 5.21
C ALA A 67 15.59 -5.38 6.07
N ILE A 68 15.51 -4.06 6.25
CA ILE A 68 16.44 -3.31 7.11
C ILE A 68 16.33 -3.76 8.58
N SER A 69 15.11 -4.00 9.06
CA SER A 69 14.89 -4.44 10.44
C SER A 69 15.44 -5.85 10.69
N GLY A 70 15.30 -6.76 9.72
CA GLY A 70 15.85 -8.12 9.77
C GLY A 70 17.38 -8.12 9.78
N PHE A 71 18.01 -7.25 8.99
CA PHE A 71 19.47 -7.10 8.97
C PHE A 71 20.03 -6.63 10.32
N ASN A 72 19.37 -5.65 10.94
CA ASN A 72 19.77 -5.16 12.27
C ASN A 72 19.56 -6.20 13.38
N LYS A 73 18.56 -7.07 13.24
CA LYS A 73 18.29 -8.15 14.19
C LYS A 73 19.34 -9.26 14.09
N SER A 74 19.66 -9.69 12.86
CA SER A 74 20.74 -10.66 12.58
C SER A 74 22.11 -10.18 13.10
N LYS A 75 22.40 -8.89 12.99
CA LYS A 75 23.66 -8.31 13.49
C LYS A 75 23.76 -8.31 15.03
N LYS A 76 22.64 -8.23 15.76
CA LYS A 76 22.61 -8.27 17.22
C LYS A 76 22.67 -9.69 17.80
N GLU A 77 22.18 -10.69 17.08
CA GLU A 77 22.33 -12.10 17.49
C GLU A 77 23.78 -12.58 17.30
N GLY A 78 24.43 -12.24 16.19
CA GLY A 78 25.83 -12.65 15.94
C GLY A 78 26.89 -11.99 16.85
N ASP A 79 26.54 -10.90 17.55
CA ASP A 79 27.45 -10.19 18.49
C ASP A 79 27.41 -10.80 19.91
N ASN A 80 26.33 -11.51 20.26
CA ASN A 80 26.18 -12.17 21.56
C ASN A 80 26.79 -13.59 21.59
N ASP A 81 27.17 -14.13 20.44
CA ASP A 81 27.74 -15.49 20.29
C ASP A 81 29.28 -15.50 20.31
N ILE A 82 29.93 -14.37 20.64
CA ILE A 82 31.37 -14.35 20.92
C ILE A 82 31.56 -14.67 22.41
N PRO A 83 31.98 -15.90 22.78
CA PRO A 83 32.35 -16.18 24.16
C PRO A 83 33.61 -15.38 24.48
N ILE A 84 33.53 -14.52 25.50
CA ILE A 84 34.69 -13.92 26.15
C ILE A 84 35.39 -15.00 27.00
#